data_AF-A0A961XNS1-F1
#
_entry.id   AF-A0A961XNS1-F1
#
_cell.length_a   1.000
_cell.length_b   1.000
_cell.length_c   1.000
_cell.angle_alpha   90.00
_cell.angle_beta   90.00
_cell.angle_gamma   90.00
#
_symmetry.space_group_name_H-M   'P 1'
#
loop_
_entity.id
_entity.type
_entity.pdbx_description
1 polymer ?
#
loop_
_entity_poly.entity_id
_entity_poly.type
_entity_poly.pdbx_seq_one_letter_code
_entity_poly.pdbx_strand_id
1 'polypeptide(L)' 'MLLETPFGEPGSGMVRYGAAMYLFVHGLIESDLLEAYRIASKLDCEDPLAVAKLRKARSRQEPGP' A
#
# COMPACT_ATOMS: atom_id res chain seq x y z
N MET A 1 -1.14 0.72 -15.81
CA MET A 1 -2.05 0.20 -14.75
C MET A 1 -2.17 1.29 -13.67
N LEU A 2 -3.33 1.60 -13.09
CA LEU A 2 -3.49 2.77 -12.17
C LEU A 2 -2.59 2.72 -10.91
N LEU A 3 -2.03 1.55 -10.58
CA LEU A 3 -1.02 1.38 -9.54
C LEU A 3 0.33 2.04 -9.88
N GLU A 4 0.58 2.36 -11.14
CA GLU A 4 1.80 3.01 -11.64
C GLU A 4 1.63 4.53 -11.77
N THR A 5 0.57 5.10 -11.20
CA THR A 5 0.36 6.56 -11.21
C THR A 5 1.58 7.25 -10.61
N PRO A 6 2.19 8.24 -11.30
CA PRO A 6 3.39 8.92 -10.86
C PRO A 6 3.29 9.41 -9.42
N PHE A 7 4.41 9.34 -8.70
CA PHE A 7 4.51 9.90 -7.37
C PHE A 7 4.51 11.42 -7.43
N GLY A 8 3.89 12.05 -6.43
CA GLY A 8 3.95 13.51 -6.24
C GLY A 8 2.91 14.31 -7.03
N GLU A 9 2.06 13.68 -7.84
CA GLU A 9 0.87 14.35 -8.36
C GLU A 9 -0.20 14.46 -7.26
N PRO A 10 -0.81 15.65 -7.05
CA PRO A 10 -1.86 15.83 -6.07
C PRO A 10 -3.00 14.82 -6.24
N GLY A 11 -3.27 14.02 -5.21
CA GLY A 11 -4.31 12.99 -5.20
C GLY A 11 -3.89 11.64 -5.82
N SER A 12 -2.67 11.50 -6.34
CA SER A 12 -2.16 10.23 -6.89
C SER A 12 -2.15 9.09 -5.87
N GLY A 13 -1.94 9.40 -4.58
CA GLY A 13 -2.02 8.44 -3.49
C GLY A 13 -3.42 7.82 -3.36
N MET A 14 -4.47 8.62 -3.51
CA MET A 14 -5.86 8.16 -3.47
C MET A 14 -6.23 7.32 -4.70
N VAL A 15 -5.71 7.68 -5.88
CA VAL A 15 -5.88 6.87 -7.10
C VAL A 15 -5.25 5.48 -6.94
N ARG A 16 -4.02 5.42 -6.42
CA ARG A 16 -3.34 4.14 -6.14
C ARG A 16 -4.10 3.31 -5.10
N TYR A 17 -4.65 3.95 -4.06
CA TYR A 17 -5.47 3.26 -3.07
C TYR A 17 -6.79 2.72 -3.64
N GLY A 18 -7.48 3.50 -4.50
CA GLY A 18 -8.68 3.02 -5.18
C GLY A 18 -8.41 1.80 -6.06
N ALA A 19 -7.28 1.80 -6.78
CA ALA A 19 -6.85 0.63 -7.55
C ALA A 19 -6.53 -0.58 -6.65
N ALA A 20 -5.87 -0.36 -5.51
CA ALA A 20 -5.62 -1.42 -4.53
C ALA A 20 -6.91 -1.98 -3.94
N MET A 21 -7.90 -1.15 -3.65
CA MET A 21 -9.21 -1.59 -3.17
C MET A 21 -9.91 -2.48 -4.18
N TYR A 22 -9.91 -2.10 -5.47
CA TYR A 22 -10.46 -2.94 -6.53
C TYR A 22 -9.79 -4.32 -6.54
N LEU A 23 -8.46 -4.38 -6.50
CA LEU A 23 -7.73 -5.65 -6.49
C LEU A 23 -8.01 -6.48 -5.23
N PHE A 24 -8.16 -5.86 -4.07
CA PHE A 24 -8.47 -6.53 -2.82
C PHE A 24 -9.85 -7.19 -2.85
N VAL A 25 -10.87 -6.46 -3.33
CA VAL A 25 -12.24 -7.01 -3.46
C VAL A 25 -12.29 -8.20 -4.42
N HIS A 26 -11.37 -8.26 -5.38
CA HIS A 26 -11.23 -9.39 -6.32
C HIS A 26 -10.30 -10.51 -5.81
N GLY A 27 -9.79 -10.42 -4.58
CA GLY A 27 -8.88 -11.42 -4.00
C GLY A 27 -7.49 -11.47 -4.66
N LEU A 28 -7.09 -10.41 -5.38
CA LEU A 28 -5.82 -10.35 -6.10
C LEU A 28 -4.67 -9.82 -5.24
N ILE A 29 -4.98 -9.14 -4.14
CA ILE A 29 -4.00 -8.71 -3.14
C ILE A 29 -4.52 -9.00 -1.72
N GLU A 30 -3.59 -9.22 -0.80
CA GLU A 30 -3.88 -9.47 0.61
C GLU A 30 -4.18 -8.17 1.39
N SER A 31 -4.85 -8.31 2.53
CA SER A 31 -5.22 -7.20 3.42
C SER A 31 -4.01 -6.37 3.88
N ASP A 32 -2.87 -7.01 4.13
CA ASP A 32 -1.63 -6.33 4.52
C ASP A 32 -1.08 -5.41 3.43
N LEU A 33 -1.23 -5.80 2.16
CA LEU A 33 -0.81 -4.99 1.03
C LEU A 33 -1.80 -3.82 0.86
N LEU A 34 -3.10 -4.07 0.96
CA LEU A 34 -4.12 -3.01 0.93
C LEU A 34 -3.87 -1.95 2.02
N GLU A 35 -3.53 -2.38 3.24
CA GLU A 35 -3.27 -1.46 4.34
C GLU A 35 -2.03 -0.58 4.08
N ALA A 36 -1.02 -1.10 3.38
CA ALA A 36 0.12 -0.31 2.96
C ALA A 36 -0.28 0.78 1.94
N TYR A 37 -1.16 0.45 0.98
CA TYR A 37 -1.74 1.43 0.06
C TYR A 37 -2.60 2.48 0.78
N ARG A 38 -3.35 2.10 1.82
CA ARG A 38 -4.16 3.02 2.63
C ARG A 38 -3.30 4.01 3.42
N ILE A 39 -2.13 3.58 3.90
CA ILE A 39 -1.19 4.45 4.61
C ILE A 39 -0.54 5.43 3.63
N ALA A 40 0.01 4.90 2.52
CA ALA A 40 0.68 5.70 1.49
C ALA A 40 -0.27 6.68 0.77
N SER A 41 -1.58 6.47 0.82
CA SER A 41 -2.54 7.41 0.20
C SER A 41 -2.59 8.78 0.88
N LYS A 42 -2.05 8.91 2.10
CA LYS A 42 -1.99 10.17 2.84
C LYS A 42 -0.94 11.14 2.29
N LEU A 43 0.08 10.62 1.60
CA LEU A 43 1.18 11.38 1.03
C LEU A 43 1.39 10.93 -0.41
N ASP A 44 1.10 11.80 -1.37
CA ASP A 44 1.17 11.46 -2.80
C ASP A 44 2.55 10.99 -3.28
N CYS A 45 3.61 11.26 -2.51
CA CYS A 45 4.99 10.83 -2.78
C CYS A 45 5.40 9.51 -2.09
N GLU A 46 4.54 8.92 -1.25
CA GLU A 46 4.91 7.74 -0.47
C GLU A 46 4.74 6.44 -1.29
N ASP A 47 5.75 5.56 -1.21
CA ASP A 47 5.73 4.26 -1.89
C ASP A 47 5.03 3.19 -1.03
N PRO A 48 3.84 2.70 -1.44
CA PRO A 48 3.12 1.67 -0.71
C PRO A 48 3.90 0.34 -0.60
N LEU A 49 4.79 0.03 -1.53
CA LEU A 49 5.62 -1.18 -1.44
C LEU A 49 6.71 -1.05 -0.37
N ALA A 50 7.31 0.14 -0.24
CA ALA A 50 8.22 0.44 0.86
C ALA A 50 7.49 0.35 2.21
N VAL A 51 6.28 0.90 2.32
CA VAL A 51 5.43 0.77 3.51
C VAL A 51 5.12 -0.70 3.82
N ALA A 52 4.75 -1.50 2.82
CA ALA A 52 4.47 -2.93 2.98
C ALA A 52 5.70 -3.70 3.47
N LYS A 53 6.89 -3.42 2.93
CA LYS A 53 8.15 -4.03 3.38
C LYS A 53 8.46 -3.69 4.84
N LEU A 54 8.32 -2.41 5.22
CA LEU A 54 8.54 -1.97 6.61
C LEU A 54 7.55 -2.63 7.57
N ARG A 55 6.28 -2.77 7.17
CA ARG A 55 5.27 -3.49 7.96
C ARG A 55 5.64 -4.95 8.16
N LYS A 56 5.98 -5.68 7.08
CA LYS A 56 6.43 -7.07 7.16
C LYS A 56 7.68 -7.25 8.02
N ALA A 57 8.63 -6.31 7.95
CA ALA A 57 9.85 -6.35 8.77
C ALA A 57 9.55 -6.16 10.28
N ARG A 58 8.54 -5.35 10.63
CA ARG A 58 8.07 -5.20 12.02
C ARG A 58 7.30 -6.43 12.50
N SER A 59 6.46 -7.02 11.65
CA SER A 59 5.72 -8.24 11.98
C SER A 59 6.60 -9.49 12.12
N ARG A 60 7.80 -9.51 11.51
CA ARG A 60 8.81 -10.58 11.68
C ARG A 60 9.65 -10.44 12.95
N GLN A 61 9.54 -9.32 13.68
CA GLN A 61 10.30 -9.05 14.90
C GLN A 61 9.53 -9.41 16.19
N GLU A 62 8.69 -10.43 16.15
CA GLU A 62 8.31 -11.16 17.36
C GLU A 62 8.99 -12.53 17.34
N PRO A 63 10.19 -12.68 17.95
CA PRO A 63 10.53 -13.97 18.53
C PRO A 63 9.59 -14.16 19.72
N GLY A 64 8.54 -14.97 19.53
CA GLY A 64 7.78 -15.52 20.65
C GLY A 64 8.64 -16.53 21.42
N PRO A 65 8.25 -16.79 22.69
CA PRO A 65 8.94 -16.41 23.92
C PRO A 65 10.37 -16.95 24.12
#